data_AF-U1R023-F1
#
_entry.id   AF-U1R023-F1
#
_cell.length_a   1.000
_cell.length_b   1.000
_cell.length_c   1.000
_cell.angle_alpha   90.00
_cell.angle_beta   90.00
_cell.angle_gamma   90.00
#
_symmetry.space_group_name_H-M   'P 1'
#
loop_
_entity.id
_entity.type
_entity.pdbx_description
1 polymer ?
#
loop_
_entity_poly.entity_id
_entity_poly.type
_entity_poly.pdbx_seq_one_letter_code
_entity_poly.pdbx_strand_id
1 'polypeptide(L)'
;MTDGGDQPTTNHEFLAATLTDHAAFVHVGDRTDDDLRYLTRFRGPDRQYAFVAVPGVDGPETTLCAPSLFGEQARREFPGDTVETATAGRPAGERAAAVLDEGGVGSAGDTTSRCRVRSHTRRSRTSGGRATR
;
A
#
# COMPACT_ATOMS: atom_id res chain seq x y z
N MET A 1 20.29 -1.05 32.14
CA MET A 1 19.86 0.33 31.89
C MET A 1 19.58 0.41 30.39
N THR A 2 18.44 -0.09 29.94
CA THR A 2 18.05 0.02 28.52
C THR A 2 17.55 1.43 28.33
N ASP A 3 18.41 2.25 27.72
CA ASP A 3 18.02 3.45 27.00
C ASP A 3 16.89 3.04 26.04
N GLY A 4 15.65 3.28 26.47
CA GLY A 4 14.47 3.19 25.62
C GLY A 4 14.52 4.37 24.69
N GLY A 5 15.47 4.35 23.76
CA GLY A 5 15.66 5.38 22.76
C GLY A 5 14.32 5.62 22.10
N ASP A 6 13.86 6.86 22.24
CA ASP A 6 12.72 7.47 21.57
C ASP A 6 12.60 6.88 20.17
N GLN A 7 11.77 5.83 20.02
CA GLN A 7 11.62 5.21 18.71
C GLN A 7 11.00 6.31 17.85
N PRO A 8 11.60 6.66 16.71
CA PRO A 8 11.08 7.72 15.88
C PRO A 8 9.63 7.39 15.59
N THR A 9 8.73 8.24 16.09
CA THR A 9 7.29 8.06 15.92
C THR A 9 7.03 8.13 14.43
N THR A 10 6.39 7.09 13.89
CA THR A 10 6.09 7.08 12.45
C THR A 10 4.98 8.06 12.22
N ASN A 11 5.27 9.12 11.47
CA ASN A 11 4.30 10.12 11.04
C ASN A 11 4.30 10.16 9.51
N HIS A 12 3.12 10.29 8.93
CA HIS A 12 2.88 10.36 7.49
C HIS A 12 2.72 11.79 6.98
N GLU A 13 2.88 12.82 7.81
CA GLU A 13 2.80 14.24 7.45
C GLU A 13 3.62 14.61 6.19
N PHE A 14 4.75 13.95 5.96
CA PHE A 14 5.55 14.20 4.76
C PHE A 14 4.81 13.88 3.44
N LEU A 15 3.78 13.03 3.49
CA LEU A 15 2.91 12.75 2.34
C LEU A 15 1.94 13.90 2.04
N ALA A 16 1.67 14.81 2.98
CA ALA A 16 0.71 15.89 2.79
C ALA A 16 1.07 16.80 1.61
N ALA A 17 2.37 17.11 1.45
CA ALA A 17 2.85 17.90 0.32
C ALA A 17 2.59 17.18 -1.02
N THR A 18 2.89 15.87 -1.08
CA THR A 18 2.65 15.03 -2.26
C THR A 18 1.16 14.91 -2.59
N LEU A 19 0.31 14.83 -1.57
CA LEU A 19 -1.15 14.70 -1.70
C LEU A 19 -1.86 16.02 -2.04
N THR A 20 -1.12 17.14 -2.12
CA THR A 20 -1.68 18.41 -2.61
C THR A 20 -1.92 18.34 -4.13
N ASP A 21 -1.06 17.67 -4.87
CA ASP A 21 -1.14 17.50 -6.33
C ASP A 21 -1.66 16.12 -6.76
N HIS A 22 -1.93 15.23 -5.79
CA HIS A 22 -2.32 13.84 -6.03
C HIS A 22 -3.53 13.44 -5.21
N ALA A 23 -4.44 12.72 -5.86
CA ALA A 23 -5.67 12.26 -5.23
C ALA A 23 -5.41 11.25 -4.10
N ALA A 24 -4.37 10.43 -4.22
CA ALA A 24 -3.93 9.50 -3.19
C ALA A 24 -2.49 9.01 -3.44
N PHE A 25 -1.92 8.43 -2.39
CA PHE A 25 -0.69 7.66 -2.43
C PHE A 25 -1.01 6.21 -2.11
N VAL A 26 -0.52 5.29 -2.95
CA VAL A 26 -0.70 3.85 -2.75
C VAL A 26 0.65 3.18 -2.85
N HIS A 27 1.02 2.42 -1.82
CA HIS A 27 2.21 1.57 -1.82
C HIS A 27 1.79 0.11 -1.65
N VAL A 28 2.10 -0.72 -2.63
CA VAL A 28 1.83 -2.16 -2.60
C VAL A 28 3.16 -2.90 -2.51
N GLY A 29 3.32 -3.69 -1.46
CA GLY A 29 4.54 -4.46 -1.24
C GLY A 29 4.29 -5.64 -0.31
N ASP A 30 5.37 -6.20 0.21
CA ASP A 30 5.34 -7.29 1.19
C ASP A 30 6.28 -6.98 2.36
N ARG A 31 6.50 -7.96 3.24
CA ARG A 31 7.35 -7.79 4.44
C ARG A 31 8.82 -7.43 4.15
N THR A 32 9.30 -7.64 2.93
CA THR A 32 10.68 -7.35 2.52
C THR A 32 10.85 -5.91 2.04
N ASP A 33 9.76 -5.19 1.85
CA ASP A 33 9.76 -3.79 1.47
C ASP A 33 10.01 -2.91 2.71
N ASP A 34 11.20 -2.31 2.77
CA ASP A 34 11.62 -1.46 3.90
C ASP A 34 10.79 -0.19 4.01
N ASP A 35 10.34 0.38 2.89
CA ASP A 35 9.50 1.58 2.85
C ASP A 35 8.10 1.26 3.39
N LEU A 36 7.53 0.13 2.98
CA LEU A 36 6.24 -0.34 3.51
C LEU A 36 6.33 -0.66 5.01
N ARG A 37 7.45 -1.23 5.47
CA ARG A 37 7.67 -1.47 6.90
C ARG A 37 7.83 -0.16 7.68
N TYR A 38 8.48 0.85 7.10
CA TYR A 38 8.57 2.17 7.70
C TYR A 38 7.18 2.81 7.83
N LEU A 39 6.40 2.81 6.74
CA LEU A 39 5.06 3.40 6.68
C LEU A 39 4.06 2.72 7.61
N THR A 40 4.10 1.39 7.70
CA THR A 40 3.05 0.64 8.41
C THR A 40 3.45 0.20 9.81
N ARG A 41 4.76 0.12 10.12
CA ARG A 41 5.36 -0.53 11.30
C ARG A 41 4.95 -1.99 11.55
N PHE A 42 3.98 -2.47 10.80
CA PHE A 42 3.46 -3.81 10.82
C PHE A 42 4.48 -4.77 10.22
N ARG A 43 4.90 -5.75 11.02
CA ARG A 43 5.70 -6.88 10.51
C ARG A 43 4.77 -7.89 9.88
N GLY A 44 4.27 -7.55 8.70
CA GLY A 44 3.31 -8.37 7.97
C GLY A 44 3.86 -9.74 7.54
N PRO A 45 2.96 -10.64 7.13
CA PRO A 45 3.32 -11.96 6.62
C PRO A 45 4.10 -11.87 5.29
N ASP A 46 4.62 -13.00 4.81
CA ASP A 46 5.23 -13.17 3.49
C ASP A 46 4.17 -13.20 2.37
N ARG A 47 3.29 -12.19 2.37
CA ARG A 47 2.24 -11.98 1.37
C ARG A 47 2.04 -10.49 1.17
N GLN A 48 1.62 -10.11 -0.03
CA GLN A 48 1.45 -8.71 -0.38
C GLN A 48 0.31 -8.04 0.39
N TYR A 49 0.54 -6.80 0.79
CA TYR A 49 -0.43 -5.90 1.40
C TYR A 49 -0.24 -4.49 0.86
N ALA A 50 -1.24 -3.65 1.07
CA ALA A 50 -1.24 -2.29 0.53
C ALA A 50 -1.40 -1.28 1.65
N PHE A 51 -0.65 -0.20 1.55
CA PHE A 51 -0.82 1.02 2.30
C PHE A 51 -1.43 2.07 1.37
N VAL A 52 -2.45 2.77 1.86
CA VAL A 52 -3.13 3.84 1.14
C VAL A 52 -3.10 5.08 2.02
N ALA A 53 -2.79 6.23 1.44
CA ALA A 53 -2.93 7.52 2.08
C ALA A 53 -3.73 8.46 1.17
N VAL A 54 -4.74 9.13 1.74
CA VAL A 54 -5.60 10.10 1.05
C VAL A 54 -5.51 11.45 1.76
N PRO A 55 -5.81 12.57 1.08
CA PRO A 55 -5.85 13.88 1.73
C PRO A 55 -6.94 13.92 2.81
N GLY A 56 -6.60 14.36 4.02
CA GLY A 56 -7.53 14.61 5.11
C GLY A 56 -7.44 16.04 5.65
N VAL A 57 -8.28 16.37 6.63
CA VAL A 57 -8.44 17.75 7.15
C VAL A 57 -7.21 18.20 7.96
N ASP A 58 -6.68 17.32 8.82
CA ASP A 58 -5.56 17.61 9.73
C ASP A 58 -4.24 16.93 9.29
N GLY A 59 -4.24 16.29 8.12
CA GLY A 59 -3.15 15.47 7.64
C GLY A 59 -3.65 14.35 6.71
N PRO A 60 -2.76 13.51 6.17
CA PRO A 60 -3.18 12.39 5.34
C PRO A 60 -3.91 11.33 6.18
N GLU A 61 -5.08 10.91 5.71
CA GLU A 61 -5.79 9.76 6.27
C GLU A 61 -5.21 8.48 5.68
N THR A 62 -4.84 7.54 6.55
CA THR A 62 -4.06 6.37 6.19
C THR A 62 -4.80 5.07 6.47
N THR A 63 -4.80 4.19 5.48
CA THR A 63 -5.49 2.90 5.52
C THR A 63 -4.55 1.76 5.16
N LEU A 64 -4.47 0.77 6.04
CA LEU A 64 -3.74 -0.47 5.80
C LEU A 64 -4.70 -1.56 5.32
N CYS A 65 -4.53 -2.03 4.09
CA CYS A 65 -5.21 -3.20 3.55
C CYS A 65 -4.52 -4.47 4.06
N ALA A 66 -4.85 -4.89 5.27
CA ALA A 66 -4.23 -6.05 5.91
C ALA A 66 -4.75 -7.37 5.33
N PRO A 67 -3.88 -8.40 5.22
CA PRO A 67 -4.30 -9.74 4.83
C PRO A 67 -5.19 -10.38 5.91
N SER A 68 -5.96 -11.38 5.50
CA SER A 68 -6.96 -12.05 6.34
C SER A 68 -6.27 -12.73 7.51
N LEU A 69 -6.93 -12.76 8.67
CA LEU A 69 -6.43 -13.26 9.95
C LEU A 69 -5.40 -12.37 10.68
N PHE A 70 -4.90 -11.30 10.04
CA PHE A 70 -3.94 -10.38 10.66
C PHE A 70 -4.55 -9.03 11.07
N GLY A 71 -5.86 -8.84 10.91
CA GLY A 71 -6.56 -7.57 11.17
C GLY A 71 -6.34 -7.03 12.58
N GLU A 72 -6.45 -7.87 13.61
CA GLU A 72 -6.27 -7.43 15.01
C GLU A 72 -4.81 -7.07 15.32
N GLN A 73 -3.85 -7.81 14.77
CA GLN A 73 -2.44 -7.48 14.91
C GLN A 73 -2.12 -6.17 14.19
N ALA A 74 -2.60 -6.04 12.95
CA ALA A 74 -2.42 -4.84 12.15
C ALA A 74 -3.01 -3.61 12.85
N ARG A 75 -4.21 -3.69 13.44
CA ARG A 75 -4.81 -2.58 14.21
C ARG A 75 -4.01 -2.15 15.43
N ARG A 76 -3.25 -3.07 16.03
CA ARG A 76 -2.41 -2.78 17.21
C ARG A 76 -1.07 -2.18 16.83
N GLU A 77 -0.51 -2.59 15.69
CA GLU A 77 0.83 -2.19 15.25
C GLU A 77 0.83 -1.01 14.28
N PHE A 78 -0.26 -0.83 13.53
CA PHE A 78 -0.40 0.22 12.55
C PHE A 78 -0.61 1.57 13.24
N PRO A 79 0.26 2.56 12.99
CA PRO A 79 0.16 3.88 13.61
C PRO A 79 -0.86 4.80 12.90
N GLY A 80 -1.46 4.34 11.80
CA GLY A 80 -2.43 5.10 11.02
C GLY A 80 -3.88 4.90 11.45
N ASP A 81 -4.81 5.36 10.63
CA ASP A 81 -6.20 5.56 11.03
C ASP A 81 -7.05 4.30 10.92
N THR A 82 -6.96 3.61 9.78
CA THR A 82 -7.88 2.52 9.44
C THR A 82 -7.17 1.24 9.01
N VAL A 83 -7.72 0.09 9.38
CA VAL A 83 -7.26 -1.22 8.91
C VAL A 83 -8.40 -1.97 8.24
N GLU A 84 -8.25 -2.16 6.94
CA GLU A 84 -9.23 -2.78 6.05
C GLU A 84 -8.88 -4.25 5.82
N THR A 85 -9.85 -5.14 6.07
CA THR A 85 -9.65 -6.61 5.93
C THR A 85 -10.76 -7.32 5.19
N ALA A 86 -11.86 -6.65 4.85
CA ALA A 86 -13.03 -7.29 4.23
C ALA A 86 -12.70 -7.90 2.85
N THR A 87 -11.73 -7.31 2.15
CA THR A 87 -11.31 -7.73 0.81
C THR A 87 -10.02 -8.54 0.80
N ALA A 88 -9.53 -9.00 1.95
CA ALA A 88 -8.23 -9.64 2.12
C ALA A 88 -7.87 -10.81 1.18
N GLY A 89 -8.87 -11.48 0.59
CA GLY A 89 -8.66 -12.53 -0.41
C GLY A 89 -8.34 -12.01 -1.83
N ARG A 90 -8.46 -10.71 -2.07
CA ARG A 90 -8.19 -10.06 -3.36
C ARG A 90 -6.73 -9.59 -3.47
N PRO A 91 -6.21 -9.38 -4.71
CA PRO A 91 -4.90 -8.78 -4.92
C PRO A 91 -4.76 -7.45 -4.18
N ALA A 92 -3.57 -7.17 -3.64
CA ALA A 92 -3.33 -5.97 -2.82
C ALA A 92 -3.71 -4.67 -3.53
N GLY A 93 -3.47 -4.56 -4.85
CA GLY A 93 -3.90 -3.41 -5.64
C GLY A 93 -5.42 -3.24 -5.77
N GLU A 94 -6.18 -4.34 -5.84
CA GLU A 94 -7.66 -4.26 -5.87
C GLU A 94 -8.23 -3.83 -4.52
N ARG A 95 -7.58 -4.23 -3.43
CA ARG A 95 -7.95 -3.77 -2.08
C ARG A 95 -7.70 -2.29 -1.91
N ALA A 96 -6.55 -1.81 -2.39
CA ALA A 96 -6.24 -0.38 -2.40
C ALA A 96 -7.25 0.41 -3.23
N ALA A 97 -7.63 -0.09 -4.42
CA ALA A 97 -8.64 0.56 -5.26
C ALA A 97 -10.01 0.66 -4.55
N ALA A 98 -10.44 -0.40 -3.85
CA ALA A 98 -11.68 -0.36 -3.09
C ALA A 98 -11.68 0.73 -2.00
N VAL A 99 -10.57 0.87 -1.27
CA VAL A 99 -10.42 1.94 -0.26
C VAL A 99 -10.47 3.33 -0.89
N LEU A 100 -9.88 3.51 -2.07
CA LEU A 100 -9.93 4.78 -2.80
C LEU A 100 -11.36 5.11 -3.27
N ASP A 101 -12.10 4.12 -3.78
CA ASP A 101 -13.49 4.29 -4.19
C ASP A 101 -14.38 4.68 -3.00
N GLU A 102 -14.18 4.05 -1.82
CA GLU A 102 -14.90 4.39 -0.58
C GLU A 102 -14.56 5.78 -0.05
N GLY A 103 -13.29 6.20 -0.17
CA GLY A 103 -12.84 7.56 0.15
C GLY A 103 -13.28 8.63 -0.86
N GLY A 104 -14.02 8.25 -1.92
CA GLY A 104 -14.45 9.16 -2.98
C GLY A 104 -13.32 9.60 -3.92
N VAL A 105 -12.14 9.01 -3.79
CA VAL A 105 -10.93 9.31 -4.57
C VAL A 105 -11.01 8.59 -5.91
N GLY A 106 -11.88 9.10 -6.78
CA GLY A 106 -12.21 8.46 -8.07
C GLY A 106 -13.47 9.01 -8.72
N SER A 107 -14.28 9.77 -7.98
CA SER A 107 -15.42 10.50 -8.54
C SER A 107 -15.00 11.89 -9.06
N ALA A 108 -13.97 11.94 -9.90
CA ALA A 108 -13.78 13.05 -10.83
C ALA A 108 -14.27 12.57 -12.20
N GLY A 109 -15.30 13.24 -12.72
CA GLY A 109 -16.09 12.79 -13.85
C GLY A 109 -15.32 12.42 -15.13
N ASP A 110 -16.05 11.69 -15.97
CA ASP A 110 -15.73 11.17 -17.31
C ASP A 110 -15.19 9.73 -17.38
N THR A 111 -16.13 8.81 -17.62
CA THR A 111 -15.96 7.36 -17.78
C THR A 111 -15.18 6.95 -19.05
N THR A 112 -14.63 7.85 -19.85
CA THR A 112 -13.99 7.44 -21.12
C THR A 112 -12.52 7.83 -21.20
N SER A 113 -11.69 7.19 -20.39
CA SER A 113 -10.27 7.09 -20.72
C SER A 113 -9.74 5.73 -20.31
N ARG A 114 -9.64 4.84 -21.31
CA ARG A 114 -9.03 3.51 -21.23
C ARG A 114 -7.61 3.65 -20.66
N CYS A 115 -7.47 3.50 -19.35
CA CYS A 115 -6.17 3.45 -18.70
C CYS A 115 -5.50 2.15 -19.15
N ARG A 116 -4.54 2.27 -20.07
CA ARG A 116 -3.63 1.18 -20.46
C ARG A 116 -2.85 0.78 -19.22
N VAL A 117 -3.27 -0.28 -18.55
CA VAL A 117 -2.43 -1.02 -17.60
C VAL A 117 -1.18 -1.42 -18.37
N ARG A 118 -0.08 -0.69 -18.16
CA ARG A 118 1.25 -1.15 -18.58
C ARG A 118 1.64 -2.25 -17.62
N SER A 119 1.24 -3.48 -17.89
CA SER A 119 1.70 -4.65 -17.15
C SER A 119 3.20 -4.79 -17.36
N HIS A 120 4.01 -4.50 -16.33
CA HIS A 120 5.45 -4.75 -16.37
C HIS A 120 5.69 -6.24 -16.13
N THR A 121 5.17 -7.09 -17.02
CA THR A 121 5.53 -8.50 -16.98
C THR A 121 6.97 -8.59 -17.47
N ARG A 122 7.88 -8.65 -16.50
CA ARG A 122 9.30 -8.97 -16.66
C ARG A 122 9.38 -10.19 -17.58
N ARG A 123 9.77 -9.98 -18.84
CA ARG A 123 10.04 -11.08 -19.77
C ARG A 123 11.23 -11.84 -19.24
N SER A 124 10.98 -12.89 -18.48
CA SER A 124 11.92 -13.99 -18.25
C SER A 124 12.29 -14.54 -19.62
N ARG A 125 13.44 -14.12 -20.15
CA ARG A 125 14.09 -14.83 -21.25
C ARG A 125 14.60 -16.14 -20.68
N THR A 126 13.78 -17.17 -20.84
CA THR A 126 14.13 -18.56 -20.61
C THR A 126 15.40 -18.88 -21.41
N SER A 127 16.43 -19.31 -20.70
CA SER A 127 17.57 -20.05 -21.24
C SER A 127 17.08 -21.31 -21.94
N GLY A 128 17.22 -21.35 -23.26
CA GLY A 128 16.99 -22.55 -24.08
C GLY A 128 18.19 -22.73 -25.01
N GLY A 129 19.01 -23.75 -24.73
CA GLY A 129 20.19 -24.04 -25.51
C GLY A 129 19.93 -24.81 -26.82
N ARG A 130 21.04 -24.95 -27.56
CA ARG A 130 21.40 -25.99 -28.55
C ARG A 130 20.97 -25.78 -30.02
N ALA A 131 21.95 -25.56 -30.91
CA ALA A 131 22.49 -26.55 -31.85
C ALA A 131 23.14 -25.91 -33.10
N THR A 132 24.16 -26.61 -33.64
CA THR A 132 24.89 -26.42 -34.91
C THR A 132 25.98 -25.33 -34.88
N ARG A 133 27.23 -25.62 -35.22
CA ARG A 133 27.74 -26.34 -36.39
C ARG A 133 29.14 -26.91 -36.13
#